data_AF-A0A915E6N5-F1
#
_entry.id   AF-A0A915E6N5-F1
#
_cell.length_a   1.000
_cell.length_b   1.000
_cell.length_c   1.000
_cell.angle_alpha   90.00
_cell.angle_beta   90.00
_cell.angle_gamma   90.00
#
_symmetry.space_group_name_H-M   'P 1'
#
loop_
_entity.id
_entity.type
_entity.pdbx_description
1 polymer ?
#
loop_
_entity_poly.entity_id
_entity_poly.type
_entity_poly.pdbx_seq_one_letter_code
_entity_poly.pdbx_strand_id
1 'polypeptide(L)'
;MACVHMLLDRLLSALIVLSGPLDYEDKQQRLNGFPLQVQVFDGRYTAHTQVHIWLQDRNDNPPQFLHGGNGHRHQINHLLEDAPPGLPVIKLEAVDPDQGDTIEYAFEL
;
A
#
# COMPACT_ATOMS: atom_id res chain seq x y z
N MET A 1 -3.10 14.41 1.75
CA MET A 1 -1.90 14.38 2.60
C MET A 1 -2.31 13.84 3.95
N ALA A 2 -1.89 12.61 4.26
CA ALA A 2 -1.88 12.12 5.63
C ALA A 2 -0.95 13.04 6.45
N CYS A 3 -1.33 13.37 7.68
CA CYS A 3 -0.49 14.18 8.54
C CYS A 3 -0.50 13.55 9.94
N VAL A 4 0.59 13.72 10.66
CA VAL A 4 0.78 13.17 12.00
C VAL A 4 1.04 14.35 12.93
N HIS A 5 0.33 14.41 14.05
CA HIS A 5 0.44 15.50 15.00
C HIS A 5 0.66 14.96 16.41
N MET A 6 1.35 15.75 17.23
CA MET A 6 1.57 15.44 18.63
C MET A 6 0.56 16.20 19.49
N LEU A 7 -0.10 15.49 20.40
CA LEU A 7 -0.93 16.07 21.45
C LEU A 7 -0.23 15.88 22.80
N LEU A 8 -0.13 16.96 23.58
CA LEU A 8 0.28 16.89 24.98
C LEU A 8 -0.96 16.70 25.85
N ASP A 9 -0.97 15.64 26.66
CA ASP A 9 -1.98 15.44 27.68
C ASP A 9 -1.60 16.16 28.98
N ARG A 10 -2.60 16.48 29.81
CA ARG A 10 -2.45 17.13 31.13
C ARG A 10 -1.62 16.32 32.13
N LEU A 11 -1.26 15.08 31.81
CA LEU A 11 -0.50 14.14 32.63
C LEU A 11 1.00 14.04 32.29
N LEU A 12 1.57 14.98 31.53
CA LEU A 12 2.98 14.99 31.07
C LEU A 12 3.32 13.90 30.03
N SER A 13 2.32 13.25 29.45
CA SER A 13 2.48 12.32 28.33
C SER A 13 2.27 13.04 26.99
N ALA A 14 3.14 12.73 26.01
CA ALA A 14 2.97 13.15 24.62
C ALA A 14 2.43 11.96 23.81
N LEU A 15 1.29 12.14 23.15
CA LEU A 15 0.69 11.16 22.27
C LEU A 15 0.88 11.59 20.82
N ILE A 16 1.36 10.67 20.00
CA ILE A 16 1.41 10.86 18.54
C ILE A 16 0.11 10.29 17.98
N VAL A 17 -0.64 11.13 17.26
CA VAL A 17 -1.92 10.77 16.66
C VAL A 17 -1.92 11.03 15.17
N LEU A 18 -2.66 10.19 14.45
CA LEU A 18 -2.90 10.35 13.03
C LEU A 18 -3.99 11.41 12.83
N SER A 19 -3.79 12.32 11.87
CA SER A 19 -4.81 13.30 11.47
C SER A 19 -5.39 13.01 10.08
N GLY A 20 -5.03 11.87 9.47
CA GLY A 20 -5.52 11.42 8.18
C GLY A 20 -5.29 9.91 7.99
N PRO A 21 -5.88 9.32 6.94
CA PRO A 21 -5.67 7.91 6.62
C PRO A 21 -4.21 7.66 6.22
N LEU A 22 -3.70 6.48 6.55
CA LEU A 22 -2.40 6.00 6.11
C LEU A 22 -2.60 5.06 4.93
N ASP A 23 -1.70 5.14 3.97
CA ASP A 23 -1.74 4.35 2.73
C ASP A 23 -0.29 3.99 2.36
N TYR A 24 0.04 2.70 2.37
CA TYR A 24 1.40 2.22 2.08
C TYR A 24 1.70 2.27 0.58
N GLU A 25 0.68 2.12 -0.25
CA GLU A 25 0.75 2.12 -1.71
C GLU A 25 0.99 3.54 -2.24
N ASP A 26 0.65 4.56 -1.44
CA ASP A 26 1.07 5.94 -1.65
C ASP A 26 2.61 6.05 -1.54
N LYS A 27 3.26 6.20 -2.70
CA LYS A 27 4.72 6.32 -2.82
C LYS A 27 5.30 7.45 -1.98
N GLN A 28 4.59 8.57 -1.79
CA GLN A 28 5.10 9.67 -0.97
C GLN A 28 5.12 9.27 0.50
N GLN A 29 4.05 8.63 0.99
CA GLN A 29 3.97 8.17 2.38
C GLN A 29 4.98 7.06 2.66
N ARG A 30 5.13 6.10 1.73
CA ARG A 30 6.08 4.99 1.88
C ARG A 30 7.54 5.41 1.88
N LEU A 31 7.95 6.23 0.91
CA LEU A 31 9.36 6.57 0.72
C LEU A 31 9.85 7.67 1.66
N ASN A 32 8.99 8.64 1.96
CA ASN A 32 9.39 9.80 2.76
C ASN A 32 9.00 9.67 4.24
N GLY A 33 8.10 8.74 4.57
CA GLY A 33 7.57 8.58 5.92
C GLY A 33 6.93 9.86 6.45
N PHE A 34 6.90 9.98 7.78
CA PHE A 34 6.41 11.17 8.47
C PHE A 34 7.50 11.69 9.43
N PRO A 35 8.32 12.67 8.99
CA PRO A 35 9.28 13.32 9.88
C PRO A 35 8.56 14.29 10.80
N LEU A 36 8.69 14.08 12.11
CA LEU A 36 8.13 14.92 13.16
C LEU A 36 9.24 15.62 13.93
N GLN A 37 9.19 16.94 14.01
CA GLN A 37 10.02 17.70 14.93
C GLN A 37 9.33 17.78 16.29
N VAL A 38 10.05 17.34 17.31
CA VAL A 38 9.58 17.36 18.69
C VAL A 38 10.38 18.40 19.45
N GLN A 39 9.67 19.28 20.15
CA GLN A 39 10.26 20.29 21.02
C GLN A 39 9.76 20.06 22.44
N VAL A 40 10.69 20.10 23.39
CA VAL A 40 10.39 20.08 24.82
C VAL A 40 10.94 21.33 25.49
N PHE A 41 10.20 21.85 26.46
CA PHE A 41 10.56 23.04 27.22
C PHE A 41 10.29 22.78 28.70
N ASP A 42 11.30 23.00 29.55
CA ASP A 42 11.22 22.75 31.00
C ASP A 42 10.95 24.01 31.83
N GLY A 43 10.68 25.15 31.18
CA GLY A 43 10.56 26.46 31.82
C GLY A 43 11.83 27.32 31.74
N ARG A 44 12.98 26.74 31.37
CA ARG A 44 14.27 27.44 31.27
C ARG A 44 15.07 27.08 30.02
N TYR A 45 15.05 25.83 29.61
CA TYR A 45 15.76 25.28 28.48
C TYR A 45 14.80 24.64 27.49
N THR A 46 15.15 24.77 26.22
CA THR A 46 14.45 24.13 25.11
C THR A 46 15.35 23.08 24.49
N ALA A 47 14.82 21.89 24.25
CA ALA A 47 15.50 20.86 23.47
C ALA A 47 14.63 20.44 22.27
N HIS A 48 15.30 20.03 21.20
CA HIS A 48 14.66 19.57 19.97
C HIS A 48 15.18 18.18 19.60
N THR A 49 14.30 17.35 19.06
CA THR A 49 14.67 16.08 18.44
C THR A 49 13.76 15.81 17.24
N GLN A 50 14.16 14.87 16.40
CA GLN A 50 13.38 14.45 15.25
C GLN A 50 12.99 12.98 15.41
N VAL A 51 11.70 12.69 15.21
CA VAL A 51 11.15 11.33 15.15
C VAL A 51 10.80 11.05 13.70
N HIS A 52 11.20 9.89 13.20
CA HIS A 52 10.84 9.45 11.85
C HIS A 52 9.93 8.24 11.94
N ILE A 53 8.72 8.35 11.38
CA ILE A 53 7.73 7.28 11.39
C ILE A 53 7.69 6.67 9.99
N TRP A 54 7.84 5.34 9.94
CA TRP A 54 7.75 4.55 8.72
C TRP A 54 6.44 3.77 8.70
N LEU A 55 5.89 3.56 7.51
CA LEU A 55 4.73 2.71 7.34
C LEU A 55 5.14 1.25 7.26
N GLN A 56 4.33 0.41 7.88
CA GLN A 56 4.38 -1.04 7.70
C GLN A 56 3.25 -1.41 6.76
N ASP A 57 3.61 -2.19 5.73
CA ASP A 57 2.68 -2.67 4.75
C ASP A 57 1.66 -3.66 5.34
N ARG A 58 0.47 -3.68 4.75
CA ARG A 58 -0.63 -4.59 5.08
C ARG A 58 -1.24 -5.07 3.78
N ASN A 59 -1.43 -6.38 3.65
CA ASN A 59 -2.16 -6.96 2.54
C ASN A 59 -3.62 -6.49 2.56
N ASP A 60 -3.92 -5.42 1.84
CA ASP A 60 -5.25 -4.82 1.74
C ASP A 60 -5.71 -4.58 0.30
N ASN A 61 -4.87 -4.89 -0.69
CA ASN A 61 -5.21 -4.86 -2.10
C ASN A 61 -5.21 -6.28 -2.70
N PRO A 62 -6.35 -6.79 -3.18
CA PRO A 62 -6.34 -8.06 -3.88
C PRO A 62 -5.62 -7.95 -5.24
N PRO A 63 -4.99 -9.04 -5.72
CA PRO A 63 -4.41 -9.09 -7.06
C PRO A 63 -5.44 -8.72 -8.15
N GLN A 64 -5.02 -7.91 -9.12
CA GLN A 64 -5.87 -7.47 -10.24
C GLN A 64 -5.28 -7.86 -11.59
N PHE A 65 -6.11 -8.43 -12.47
CA PHE A 65 -5.69 -8.75 -13.84
C PHE A 65 -5.53 -7.49 -14.70
N LEU A 66 -4.42 -7.37 -15.42
CA LEU A 66 -4.07 -6.20 -16.25
C LEU A 66 -4.96 -6.05 -17.49
N HIS A 67 -5.41 -7.17 -18.06
CA HIS A 67 -6.09 -7.20 -19.36
C HIS A 67 -7.45 -7.87 -19.21
N GLY A 68 -8.48 -7.13 -18.80
CA GLY A 68 -9.85 -7.63 -18.53
C GLY A 68 -10.42 -7.24 -17.16
N GLY A 69 -9.78 -6.29 -16.46
CA GLY A 69 -10.19 -5.85 -15.12
C GLY A 69 -11.63 -5.35 -15.07
N ASN A 70 -12.22 -5.45 -13.87
CA ASN A 70 -13.54 -4.93 -13.46
C ASN A 70 -14.75 -5.88 -13.69
N GLY A 71 -14.54 -7.20 -13.66
CA GLY A 71 -15.63 -8.17 -13.89
C GLY A 71 -15.98 -8.39 -15.37
N HIS A 72 -15.09 -7.97 -16.27
CA HIS A 72 -15.20 -8.30 -17.68
C HIS A 72 -14.58 -9.68 -17.94
N ARG A 73 -15.31 -10.54 -18.67
CA ARG A 73 -14.80 -11.86 -19.06
C ARG A 73 -13.61 -11.67 -19.99
N HIS A 74 -12.49 -12.32 -19.70
CA HIS A 74 -11.41 -12.48 -20.67
C HIS A 74 -11.95 -13.27 -21.87
N GLN A 75 -12.15 -12.58 -23.01
CA GLN A 75 -12.67 -13.19 -24.23
C GLN A 75 -11.53 -13.55 -25.17
N ILE A 76 -11.61 -14.78 -25.68
CA ILE A 76 -10.77 -15.24 -26.78
C ILE A 76 -11.54 -14.91 -28.06
N ASN A 77 -11.13 -13.84 -28.75
CA ASN A 77 -11.88 -13.34 -29.91
C ASN A 77 -11.70 -14.22 -31.15
N HIS A 78 -10.53 -14.85 -31.31
CA HIS A 78 -10.21 -15.67 -32.47
C HIS A 78 -9.35 -16.88 -32.06
N LEU A 79 -9.89 -18.07 -32.26
CA LEU A 79 -9.17 -19.34 -32.22
C LEU A 79 -9.56 -20.11 -33.48
N LEU A 80 -8.57 -20.56 -34.26
CA LEU A 80 -8.84 -21.34 -35.46
C LEU A 80 -9.24 -22.76 -35.07
N GLU A 81 -10.17 -23.36 -35.81
CA GLU A 81 -10.64 -24.72 -35.56
C GLU A 81 -9.58 -25.79 -35.85
N ASP A 82 -8.62 -25.48 -36.72
CA ASP A 82 -7.48 -26.32 -37.08
C ASP A 82 -6.25 -26.07 -36.19
N ALA A 83 -6.42 -25.32 -35.09
CA ALA A 83 -5.36 -25.08 -34.12
C ALA A 83 -4.78 -26.40 -33.58
N PRO A 84 -3.45 -26.57 -33.60
CA PRO A 84 -2.84 -27.81 -33.13
C PRO A 84 -2.99 -27.97 -31.61
N PRO A 85 -3.05 -29.22 -31.09
CA PRO A 85 -3.02 -29.47 -29.66
C PRO A 85 -1.80 -28.83 -28.99
N GLY A 86 -2.03 -28.20 -27.83
CA GLY A 86 -0.99 -27.51 -27.07
C GLY A 86 -0.73 -26.06 -27.48
N LEU A 87 -1.50 -25.50 -28.41
CA LEU A 87 -1.44 -24.08 -28.74
C LEU A 87 -1.84 -23.22 -27.51
N PRO A 88 -0.98 -22.32 -27.01
CA PRO A 88 -1.36 -21.38 -25.96
C PRO A 88 -2.45 -20.43 -26.45
N VAL A 89 -3.57 -20.36 -25.71
CA VAL A 89 -4.78 -19.63 -26.14
C VAL A 89 -4.87 -18.24 -25.50
N ILE A 90 -4.47 -18.11 -24.23
CA ILE A 90 -4.51 -16.85 -23.50
C ILE A 90 -3.34 -16.78 -22.51
N LYS A 91 -2.81 -15.57 -22.32
CA LYS A 91 -1.88 -15.23 -21.25
C LYS A 91 -2.59 -14.26 -20.31
N LEU A 92 -2.68 -14.62 -19.02
CA LEU A 92 -3.20 -13.76 -17.97
C LEU A 92 -2.03 -13.17 -17.18
N GLU A 93 -2.14 -11.89 -16.84
CA GLU A 93 -1.17 -11.17 -16.03
C GLU A 93 -1.93 -10.46 -14.91
N ALA A 94 -1.54 -10.70 -13.66
CA ALA A 94 -2.08 -10.04 -12.48
C ALA A 94 -1.01 -9.20 -11.80
N VAL A 95 -1.44 -8.10 -11.18
CA VAL A 95 -0.60 -7.22 -10.38
C VAL A 95 -1.26 -7.03 -9.03
N ASP A 96 -0.44 -7.18 -8.01
CA ASP A 96 -0.76 -6.87 -6.62
C ASP A 96 0.19 -5.74 -6.19
N PRO A 97 -0.32 -4.59 -5.72
CA PRO A 97 0.52 -3.48 -5.30
C PRO A 97 1.19 -3.69 -3.93
N ASP A 98 0.72 -4.67 -3.14
CA ASP A 98 1.22 -4.96 -1.79
C ASP A 98 2.65 -5.52 -1.85
N GLN A 99 3.47 -5.18 -0.87
CA GLN A 99 4.90 -5.49 -0.84
C GLN A 99 5.23 -6.77 -0.08
N GLY A 100 5.83 -7.72 -0.81
CA GLY A 100 6.43 -8.92 -0.22
C GLY A 100 5.42 -10.04 0.06
N ASP A 101 4.22 -9.92 -0.49
CA ASP A 101 3.20 -10.94 -0.42
C ASP A 101 3.35 -12.03 -1.49
N THR A 102 2.65 -13.14 -1.25
CA THR A 102 2.61 -14.28 -2.17
C THR A 102 1.31 -14.26 -2.94
N ILE A 103 1.41 -14.20 -4.27
CA ILE A 103 0.25 -14.33 -5.15
C ILE A 103 0.03 -15.80 -5.48
N GLU A 104 -1.12 -16.34 -5.08
CA GLU A 104 -1.57 -17.68 -5.46
C GLU A 104 -2.56 -17.60 -6.63
N TYR A 105 -2.38 -18.47 -7.62
CA TYR A 105 -3.23 -18.55 -8.79
C TYR A 105 -4.02 -19.85 -8.77
N ALA A 106 -5.33 -19.76 -8.97
CA ALA A 106 -6.22 -20.91 -9.14
C ALA A 106 -6.97 -20.78 -10.47
N PHE A 107 -7.14 -21.92 -11.15
CA PHE A 107 -7.90 -22.02 -12.40
C PHE A 107 -9.04 -23.00 -12.17
N GLU A 108 -10.26 -22.54 -12.41
CA GLU A 108 -11.46 -23.38 -12.43
C GLU A 108 -12.08 -23.27 -13.83
N LEU A 109 -12.43 -24.41 -14.43
CA LEU A 109 -13.03 -24.51 -15.76
C LEU A 109 -14.54 -24.70 -15.66
#